data_AF-A0A5M9ZPA1-F1
#
_entry.id   AF-A0A5M9ZPA1-F1
#
_cell.length_a   1.000
_cell.length_b   1.000
_cell.length_c   1.000
_cell.angle_alpha   90.00
_cell.angle_beta   90.00
_cell.angle_gamma   90.00
#
_symmetry.space_group_name_H-M   'P 1'
#
loop_
_entity.id
_entity.type
_entity.pdbx_description
1 polymer ?
#
loop_
_entity_poly.entity_id
_entity_poly.type
_entity_poly.pdbx_seq_one_letter_code
_entity_poly.pdbx_strand_id
1 'polypeptide(L)' 'MRAYATRNDAVFWEIVTPLGEWASSFDIEAIADQVIDSFDDGGLPRYRCTVSADDFWAIVSDYETVVA' A
#
# COMPACT_ATOMS: atom_id res chain seq x y z
N MET A 1 6.31 9.76 6.71
CA MET A 1 5.52 9.57 5.48
C MET A 1 6.40 9.89 4.29
N ARG A 2 6.73 8.90 3.46
CA ARG A 2 7.59 9.04 2.28
C ARG A 2 6.72 9.25 1.04
N ALA A 3 7.19 10.08 0.11
CA ALA A 3 6.54 10.29 -1.18
C ALA A 3 7.32 9.57 -2.29
N TYR A 4 6.58 9.00 -3.24
CA TYR A 4 7.09 8.20 -4.35
C TYR A 4 6.68 8.82 -5.69
N ALA A 5 7.49 8.59 -6.72
CA ALA A 5 7.22 9.11 -8.07
C ALA A 5 6.15 8.30 -8.80
N THR A 6 5.96 7.02 -8.45
CA THR A 6 4.97 6.14 -9.07
C THR A 6 4.14 5.41 -8.02
N ARG A 7 2.92 5.01 -8.38
CA ARG A 7 2.08 4.17 -7.51
C ARG A 7 2.76 2.83 -7.24
N ASN A 8 3.38 2.22 -8.26
CA ASN A 8 4.08 0.94 -8.10
C ASN A 8 5.23 1.02 -7.09
N ASP A 9 6.00 2.11 -7.08
CA ASP A 9 7.04 2.30 -6.06
C ASP A 9 6.42 2.39 -4.66
N ALA A 10 5.33 3.14 -4.50
CA ALA A 10 4.64 3.25 -3.22
C ALA A 10 4.10 1.88 -2.76
N VAL A 11 3.45 1.12 -3.65
CA VAL A 11 2.95 -0.23 -3.36
C VAL A 11 4.10 -1.17 -3.00
N PHE A 12 5.21 -1.14 -3.74
CA PHE A 12 6.34 -2.00 -3.48
C PHE A 12 6.98 -1.73 -2.11
N TRP A 13 7.24 -0.46 -1.78
CA TRP A 13 7.95 -0.10 -0.54
C TRP A 13 7.05 -0.07 0.69
N GLU A 14 5.79 0.34 0.55
CA GLU A 14 4.88 0.52 1.70
C GLU A 14 3.99 -0.70 1.95
N ILE A 15 3.84 -1.63 0.99
CA ILE A 15 2.96 -2.79 1.12
C ILE A 15 3.72 -4.11 0.91
N VAL A 16 4.31 -4.30 -0.27
CA VAL A 16 4.97 -5.58 -0.62
C VAL A 16 6.19 -5.84 0.27
N THR A 17 7.02 -4.82 0.51
CA THR A 17 8.23 -4.96 1.33
C THR A 17 7.88 -5.32 2.79
N PRO A 18 6.92 -4.67 3.46
CA PRO A 18 6.46 -5.08 4.80
C PRO A 18 5.83 -6.48 4.86
N LEU A 19 5.06 -6.89 3.84
CA LEU A 19 4.44 -8.22 3.78
C LEU A 19 5.45 -9.33 3.44
N GLY A 20 6.53 -9.01 2.75
CA GLY A 20 7.59 -9.95 2.41
C GLY A 20 7.06 -11.16 1.63
N GLU A 21 7.43 -12.36 2.08
CA GLU A 21 7.02 -13.62 1.44
C GLU A 21 5.50 -13.86 1.46
N TRP A 22 4.80 -13.25 2.43
CA TRP A 22 3.35 -13.38 2.55
C TRP A 22 2.57 -12.48 1.61
N ALA A 23 3.23 -11.59 0.85
CA ALA A 23 2.55 -10.68 -0.07
C ALA A 23 1.64 -11.42 -1.09
N SER A 24 1.96 -12.67 -1.43
CA SER A 24 1.14 -13.50 -2.32
C SER A 24 -0.16 -14.02 -1.70
N SER A 25 -0.30 -13.92 -0.37
CA SER A 25 -1.50 -14.32 0.39
C SER A 25 -2.50 -13.18 0.58
N PHE A 26 -2.24 -11.98 0.06
CA PHE A 26 -3.10 -10.80 0.23
C PHE A 26 -3.46 -10.16 -1.12
N ASP A 27 -4.62 -9.50 -1.17
CA ASP A 27 -4.99 -8.66 -2.32
C ASP A 27 -4.28 -7.31 -2.26
N ILE A 28 -3.06 -7.27 -2.82
CA ILE A 28 -2.20 -6.08 -2.81
C ILE A 28 -2.85 -4.88 -3.48
N GLU A 29 -3.62 -5.10 -4.56
CA GLU A 29 -4.26 -4.00 -5.28
C GLU A 29 -5.42 -3.40 -4.45
N ALA A 30 -6.22 -4.24 -3.79
CA ALA A 30 -7.27 -3.79 -2.90
C ALA A 30 -6.71 -3.02 -1.69
N ILE A 31 -5.64 -3.53 -1.06
CA ILE A 31 -4.95 -2.82 0.03
C ILE A 31 -4.41 -1.48 -0.47
N ALA A 32 -3.77 -1.46 -1.63
CA ALA A 32 -3.20 -0.24 -2.20
C ALA A 32 -4.25 0.83 -2.48
N ASP A 33 -5.46 0.47 -2.90
CA ASP A 33 -6.56 1.40 -3.10
C ASP A 33 -7.02 2.06 -1.77
N GLN A 34 -6.90 1.35 -0.65
CA GLN A 34 -7.25 1.88 0.67
C GLN A 34 -6.16 2.76 1.28
N VAL A 35 -4.89 2.42 1.10
CA VAL A 35 -3.79 3.04 1.87
C VAL A 35 -2.92 3.99 1.06
N ILE A 36 -2.89 3.89 -0.28
CA ILE A 36 -2.06 4.74 -1.12
C ILE A 36 -2.89 5.86 -1.75
N ASP A 37 -2.54 7.10 -1.42
CA ASP A 37 -3.14 8.29 -2.02
C ASP A 37 -2.16 8.98 -2.98
N SER A 38 -2.72 9.72 -3.94
CA SER A 38 -1.96 10.55 -4.86
C SER A 38 -2.17 12.04 -4.61
N PHE A 39 -1.11 12.82 -4.70
CA PHE A 39 -1.16 14.27 -4.55
C PHE A 39 -0.31 14.98 -5.60
N ASP A 40 -0.65 16.23 -5.90
CA ASP A 40 0.16 17.09 -6.77
C ASP A 40 1.35 17.68 -6.00
N ASP A 41 2.54 17.55 -6.57
CA ASP A 41 3.79 18.15 -6.10
C ASP A 41 4.41 18.93 -7.25
N GLY A 42 3.95 20.17 -7.44
CA GLY A 42 4.49 21.06 -8.47
C GLY A 42 4.15 20.61 -9.89
N GLY A 43 2.92 20.13 -10.12
CA GLY A 43 2.44 19.67 -11.42
C GLY A 43 2.82 18.23 -11.76
N LEU A 44 3.40 17.48 -10.81
CA LEU A 44 3.71 16.07 -10.94
C LEU A 44 2.97 15.26 -9.88
N PRO A 45 2.32 14.14 -10.25
CA PRO A 45 1.70 13.27 -9.27
C PRO A 45 2.77 12.57 -8.41
N ARG A 46 2.50 12.52 -7.11
CA ARG A 46 3.28 11.78 -6.10
C ARG A 46 2.36 10.88 -5.32
N TYR A 47 2.91 9.79 -4.80
CA TYR A 47 2.17 8.74 -4.10
C TYR A 47 2.72 8.54 -2.69
N ARG A 48 1.85 8.23 -1.72
CA ARG A 48 2.25 8.01 -0.32
C ARG A 48 1.25 7.12 0.40
N CYS A 49 1.71 6.37 1.40
CA CYS A 49 0.82 5.69 2.35
C CYS A 49 0.23 6.71 3.33
N THR A 50 -1.09 6.77 3.45
CA THR A 50 -1.84 7.78 4.24
C THR A 50 -2.24 7.35 5.64
N VAL A 51 -2.05 6.08 5.96
CA VAL A 51 -2.50 5.48 7.21
C VAL A 51 -1.35 5.28 8.19
N SER A 52 -1.68 5.09 9.48
CA SER A 52 -0.70 4.69 10.48
C SER A 52 -0.30 3.23 10.31
N ALA A 53 0.75 2.79 11.00
CA ALA A 53 1.15 1.38 10.97
C ALA A 53 0.06 0.44 11.55
N ASP A 54 -0.61 0.85 12.64
CA ASP A 54 -1.71 0.09 13.23
C ASP A 54 -2.90 -0.03 12.27
N ASP A 55 -3.30 1.07 11.64
CA ASP A 55 -4.38 1.08 10.64
C ASP A 55 -4.02 0.25 9.40
N PHE A 56 -2.76 0.32 8.95
CA PHE A 56 -2.26 -0.50 7.85
C PHE A 56 -2.47 -1.99 8.13
N TRP A 57 -2.06 -2.48 9.30
CA TRP A 57 -2.22 -3.90 9.64
C TRP A 57 -3.68 -4.31 9.85
N ALA A 58 -4.52 -3.41 10.35
CA ALA A 58 -5.96 -3.63 10.43
C ALA A 58 -6.60 -3.80 9.04
N ILE A 59 -6.20 -2.98 8.07
CA ILE A 59 -6.65 -3.08 6.66
C ILE A 59 -6.13 -4.36 6.02
N VAL A 60 -4.83 -4.66 6.14
CA VAL A 60 -4.23 -5.89 5.59
C VAL A 60 -4.99 -7.14 6.04
N SER A 61 -5.39 -7.21 7.30
CA SER A 61 -6.13 -8.35 7.85
C SER A 61 -7.51 -8.57 7.21
N ASP A 62 -8.13 -7.54 6.63
CA ASP A 62 -9.43 -7.65 5.94
C ASP A 62 -9.29 -8.21 4.51
N TYR A 63 -8.10 -8.07 3.92
CA TYR A 63 -7.78 -8.47 2.54
C TYR A 63 -6.88 -9.71 2.44
N GLU A 64 -6.85 -10.54 3.49
CA GLU A 64 -6.24 -11.87 3.42
C GLU A 64 -7.02 -12.75 2.45
N THR A 65 -6.35 -13.29 1.43
CA THR A 65 -6.97 -14.23 0.51
C THR A 65 -7.22 -15.54 1.23
N VAL A 66 -8.49 -15.79 1.58
CA VAL A 66 -8.89 -17.06 2.17
C VAL A 66 -8.70 -18.14 1.11
N VAL A 67 -7.66 -18.97 1.26
CA VAL A 67 -7.50 -20.17 0.44
C VAL A 67 -8.59 -21.15 0.90
N ALA A 68 -9.69 -21.20 0.15
CA ALA A 68 -10.79 -22.13 0.35
C ALA A 68 -10.40 -23.58 -0.01
#